data_AF-A0A8X6TPH5-F1
#
_entry.id   AF-A0A8X6TPH5-F1
#
_cell.length_a   1.000
_cell.length_b   1.000
_cell.length_c   1.000
_cell.angle_alpha   90.00
_cell.angle_beta   90.00
_cell.angle_gamma   90.00
#
_symmetry.space_group_name_H-M   'P 1'
#
loop_
_entity.id
_entity.type
_entity.pdbx_description
1 polymer ?
#
loop_
_entity_poly.entity_id
_entity_poly.type
_entity_poly.pdbx_seq_one_letter_code
_entity_poly.pdbx_strand_id
1 'polypeptide(L)'
;MWGYSDTNEAGGRVQDFLSSSTFELVYNKEDPHTYLHYNGKSFTPDLLMVSADLYTFTKRTVLKDPGSGHGQVLVEVERLGADQRPFSSSKTS
;
A
#
# COMPACT_ATOMS: atom_id res chain seq x y z
N MET A 1 -10.32 5.93 -9.21
CA MET A 1 -9.36 6.12 -8.11
C MET A 1 -9.48 4.93 -7.16
N TRP A 2 -8.44 4.58 -6.40
CA TRP A 2 -8.28 3.34 -5.61
C TRP A 2 -9.39 3.05 -4.58
N GLY A 3 -10.60 2.70 -5.05
CA GLY A 3 -11.80 2.50 -4.23
C GLY A 3 -12.51 3.78 -3.80
N TYR A 4 -12.01 4.95 -4.18
CA TYR A 4 -12.58 6.25 -3.85
C TYR A 4 -13.51 6.74 -4.94
N SER A 5 -14.74 7.09 -4.56
CA SER A 5 -15.72 7.78 -5.40
C SER A 5 -15.35 9.24 -5.66
N ASP A 6 -14.70 9.87 -4.68
CA ASP A 6 -14.45 11.31 -4.65
C ASP A 6 -12.96 11.60 -4.48
N THR A 7 -12.47 12.59 -5.22
CA THR A 7 -11.12 13.15 -5.10
C THR A 7 -11.14 14.36 -4.17
N ASN A 8 -10.44 14.28 -3.04
CA ASN A 8 -10.13 15.45 -2.22
C ASN A 8 -8.69 15.91 -2.49
N GLU A 9 -8.33 17.12 -2.02
CA GLU A 9 -7.00 17.69 -2.25
C GLU A 9 -5.87 16.78 -1.76
N ALA A 10 -6.07 16.09 -0.63
CA ALA A 10 -5.10 15.15 -0.09
C ALA A 10 -4.90 13.93 -1.03
N GLY A 11 -5.98 13.35 -1.55
CA GLY A 11 -5.93 12.26 -2.52
C GLY A 11 -5.25 12.68 -3.82
N GLY A 12 -5.48 13.92 -4.28
CA GLY A 12 -4.77 14.51 -5.41
C GLY A 12 -3.26 14.56 -5.19
N ARG A 13 -2.81 15.05 -4.02
CA ARG A 13 -1.37 15.10 -3.70
C ARG A 13 -0.71 13.72 -3.64
N VAL A 14 -1.42 12.71 -3.13
CA VAL A 14 -0.93 11.32 -3.13
C VAL A 14 -0.84 10.77 -4.56
N GLN A 15 -1.82 11.09 -5.40
CA GLN A 15 -1.80 10.73 -6.82
C GLN A 15 -0.66 11.40 -7.57
N ASP A 16 -0.42 12.69 -7.33
CA ASP A 16 0.70 13.41 -7.92
C ASP A 16 2.04 12.82 -7.48
N PHE A 17 2.17 12.46 -6.20
CA PHE A 17 3.37 11.78 -5.69
C PHE A 17 3.61 10.41 -6.37
N LEU A 18 2.58 9.58 -6.48
CA LEU A 18 2.70 8.27 -7.14
C LEU A 18 3.01 8.42 -8.64
N SER A 19 2.43 9.43 -9.29
CA SER A 19 2.67 9.68 -10.72
C SER A 19 4.06 10.29 -11.02
N SER A 20 4.73 10.86 -10.01
CA SER A 20 6.03 11.53 -10.16
C SER A 20 7.19 10.77 -9.51
N SER A 21 6.95 9.60 -8.91
CA SER A 21 7.94 8.80 -8.22
C SER A 21 8.00 7.36 -8.72
N THR A 22 8.92 6.57 -8.20
CA THR A 22 9.03 5.13 -8.48
C THR A 22 8.24 4.29 -7.48
N PHE A 23 7.33 4.90 -6.71
CA PHE A 23 6.47 4.17 -5.78
C PHE A 23 5.19 3.71 -6.48
N GLU A 24 4.79 2.49 -6.16
CA GLU A 24 3.54 1.88 -6.61
C GLU A 24 2.62 1.66 -5.42
N LEU A 25 1.32 1.84 -5.64
CA LEU A 25 0.31 1.56 -4.63
C LEU A 25 -0.12 0.10 -4.70
N VAL A 26 0.10 -0.65 -3.61
CA VAL A 26 -0.43 -2.01 -3.45
C VAL A 26 -1.88 -1.92 -2.99
N TYR A 27 -2.80 -2.02 -3.95
CA TYR A 27 -4.23 -1.90 -3.71
C TYR A 27 -5.00 -3.05 -4.35
N ASN A 28 -5.95 -3.58 -3.61
CA ASN A 28 -6.89 -4.60 -4.07
C ASN A 28 -8.32 -4.13 -3.74
N LYS A 29 -9.19 -4.10 -4.75
CA LYS A 29 -10.56 -3.57 -4.60
C LYS A 29 -11.48 -4.51 -3.83
N GLU A 30 -11.14 -5.79 -3.80
CA GLU A 30 -11.83 -6.83 -3.03
C GLU A 30 -11.47 -6.79 -1.53
N ASP A 31 -10.44 -6.05 -1.14
CA ASP A 31 -10.07 -5.93 0.27
C ASP A 31 -11.17 -5.22 1.07
N PRO A 32 -11.47 -5.67 2.30
CA PRO A 32 -12.38 -4.95 3.17
C PRO A 32 -11.84 -3.55 3.47
N HIS A 33 -12.76 -2.62 3.74
CA HIS A 33 -12.43 -1.28 4.19
C HIS A 33 -11.57 -1.33 5.46
N THR A 34 -10.51 -0.51 5.49
CA THR A 34 -9.53 -0.48 6.57
C THR A 34 -9.96 0.41 7.73
N TYR A 35 -11.05 1.17 7.60
CA TYR A 35 -11.55 2.03 8.67
C TYR A 35 -13.06 1.93 8.77
N LEU A 36 -13.56 1.79 9.99
CA LEU A 36 -14.95 1.91 10.39
C LEU A 36 -15.09 3.17 11.25
N HIS A 37 -15.77 4.18 10.70
CA HIS A 37 -16.06 5.41 11.41
C HIS A 37 -17.23 5.20 12.38
N TYR A 38 -17.32 6.00 13.45
CA TYR A 38 -18.35 5.85 14.49
C TYR A 38 -19.79 5.98 13.96
N ASN A 39 -19.97 6.60 12.78
CA ASN A 39 -21.26 6.73 12.10
C ASN A 39 -21.65 5.49 11.29
N GLY A 40 -20.91 4.38 11.43
CA GLY A 40 -21.16 3.12 10.72
C GLY A 40 -20.73 3.10 9.25
N LYS A 41 -20.13 4.19 8.74
CA LYS A 41 -19.55 4.21 7.40
C LYS A 41 -18.14 3.64 7.44
N SER A 42 -17.81 2.85 6.43
CA SER A 42 -16.47 2.29 6.26
C SER A 42 -15.73 2.97 5.12
N PHE A 43 -14.43 3.18 5.30
CA PHE A 43 -13.55 3.87 4.36
C PHE A 43 -12.19 3.16 4.26
N THR A 44 -11.36 3.54 3.29
CA THR A 44 -10.05 2.90 3.07
C THR A 44 -8.87 3.90 3.15
N PRO A 45 -8.78 4.73 4.21
CA PRO A 45 -7.75 5.79 4.29
C PRO A 45 -6.32 5.24 4.38
N ASP A 46 -6.15 3.98 4.77
CA ASP A 46 -4.85 3.36 4.99
C ASP A 46 -4.28 2.82 3.67
N LEU A 47 -3.14 3.38 3.25
CA LEU A 47 -2.49 3.10 1.97
C LEU A 47 -1.20 2.32 2.19
N LEU A 48 -0.94 1.33 1.33
CA LEU A 48 0.33 0.61 1.26
C LEU A 48 1.03 0.98 -0.03
N MET A 49 2.17 1.67 0.08
CA MET A 49 3.02 2.03 -1.05
C MET A 49 4.35 1.32 -0.92
N VAL A 50 4.86 0.82 -2.04
CA VAL A 50 6.17 0.16 -2.13
C VAL A 50 6.93 0.70 -3.31
N SER A 51 8.25 0.62 -3.29
CA SER A 51 9.04 0.91 -4.49
C SER A 51 8.66 -0.07 -5.60
N ALA A 52 8.65 0.37 -6.86
CA ALA A 52 8.19 -0.39 -8.02
C ALA A 52 8.90 -1.74 -8.17
N ASP A 53 10.18 -1.83 -7.78
CA ASP A 53 10.98 -3.06 -7.79
C ASP A 53 10.52 -4.10 -6.76
N LEU A 54 9.77 -3.69 -5.72
CA LEU A 54 9.20 -4.57 -4.70
C LEU A 54 7.72 -4.88 -4.93
N TYR A 55 7.07 -4.21 -5.88
CA TYR A 55 5.62 -4.32 -6.09
C TYR A 55 5.16 -5.75 -6.32
N THR A 56 5.84 -6.49 -7.21
CA THR A 56 5.50 -7.88 -7.54
C THR A 56 5.80 -8.87 -6.42
N PHE A 57 6.67 -8.49 -5.47
CA PHE A 57 7.09 -9.31 -4.34
C PHE A 57 6.36 -8.97 -3.06
N THR A 58 5.42 -8.02 -3.12
CA THR A 58 4.65 -7.56 -1.98
C THR A 58 3.21 -8.04 -2.11
N LYS A 59 2.72 -8.70 -1.06
CA LYS A 59 1.31 -9.06 -0.94
C LYS A 59 0.69 -8.34 0.26
N ARG A 60 -0.51 -7.81 0.04
CA ARG A 60 -1.32 -7.13 1.04
C ARG A 60 -2.48 -8.02 1.46
N THR A 61 -2.76 -8.04 2.76
CA THR A 61 -3.98 -8.63 3.32
C THR A 61 -4.55 -7.69 4.38
N VAL A 62 -5.83 -7.32 4.28
CA VAL A 62 -6.51 -6.55 5.33
C VAL A 62 -7.16 -7.51 6.32
N LEU A 63 -6.70 -7.47 7.57
CA LEU A 63 -7.22 -8.27 8.67
C LEU A 63 -8.31 -7.49 9.41
N LYS A 64 -9.44 -8.15 9.66
CA LYS A 64 -10.54 -7.58 10.44
C LYS A 64 -10.17 -7.65 11.92
N ASP A 65 -9.90 -6.51 12.52
CA ASP A 65 -9.68 -6.37 13.97
C ASP A 65 -11.02 -6.04 14.66
N PRO A 66 -11.49 -6.85 15.63
CA PRO A 66 -12.73 -6.56 16.35
C PRO A 66 -12.61 -5.43 17.38
N GLY A 67 -11.40 -4.99 17.74
CA GLY A 67 -11.18 -4.04 18.85
C GLY A 67 -10.90 -2.59 18.44
N SER A 68 -10.54 -2.35 17.17
CA SER A 68 -10.14 -1.05 16.66
C SER A 68 -11.07 -0.57 15.54
N GLY A 69 -11.33 0.74 15.47
CA GLY A 69 -11.98 1.34 14.32
C GLY A 69 -11.17 1.16 13.03
N HIS A 70 -9.86 0.90 13.12
CA HIS A 70 -9.00 0.59 11.96
C HIS A 70 -8.72 -0.92 11.87
N GLY A 71 -8.94 -1.49 10.68
CA GLY A 71 -8.49 -2.82 10.29
C GLY A 71 -6.99 -2.83 10.00
N GLN A 72 -6.33 -3.92 10.39
CA GLN A 72 -4.89 -4.05 10.27
C GLN A 72 -4.50 -4.41 8.82
N VAL A 73 -3.43 -3.83 8.30
CA VAL A 73 -2.86 -4.20 7.00
C VAL A 73 -1.63 -5.08 7.23
N LEU A 74 -1.77 -6.37 6.95
CA LEU A 74 -0.66 -7.32 6.94
C LEU A 74 0.04 -7.24 5.59
N VAL A 75 1.37 -7.13 5.62
CA VAL A 75 2.21 -7.06 4.44
C VAL A 75 3.19 -8.23 4.46
N GLU A 76 3.16 -9.03 3.42
CA GLU A 76 4.13 -10.08 3.17
C GLU A 76 5.07 -9.58 2.07
N VAL A 77 6.37 -9.61 2.33
CA VAL A 77 7.39 -9.22 1.35
C VAL A 77 8.30 -10.42 1.12
N GLU A 78 8.32 -10.92 -0.11
CA GLU A 78 9.20 -12.02 -0.48
C GLU A 78 10.66 -11.54 -0.53
N ARG A 79 11.53 -12.27 0.16
CA ARG A 79 12.95 -11.96 0.16
C ARG A 79 13.56 -12.38 -1.17
N LEU A 80 14.06 -11.42 -1.92
CA LEU A 80 14.84 -11.68 -3.12
C LEU A 80 16.13 -12.44 -2.78
N GLY A 81 16.45 -13.43 -3.61
CA GLY A 81 17.79 -14.04 -3.66
C GLY A 81 18.85 -12.99 -3.95
N ALA A 82 20.10 -13.25 -3.56
CA ALA A 82 21.19 -12.27 -3.71
C ALA A 82 21.42 -11.83 -5.17
N ASP A 83 21.06 -12.70 -6.11
CA ASP A 83 21.11 -12.59 -7.57
C ASP A 83 19.94 -11.82 -8.18
N GLN A 84 18.82 -11.69 -7.47
CA GLN A 84 17.61 -10.98 -7.95
C GLN A 84 17.47 -9.57 -7.38
N ARG A 85 18.43 -9.11 -6.57
CA ARG A 85 18.42 -7.74 -6.04
C ARG A 85 18.85 -6.76 -7.14
N PRO A 86 18.04 -5.74 -7.46
CA PRO A 86 18.32 -4.79 -8.55
C PRO A 86 19.52 -3.87 -8.27
N PHE A 87 20.12 -3.90 -7.07
CA PHE A 87 21.33 -3.16 -6.75
C PHE A 87 22.28 -3.98 -5.86
N SER A 88 23.29 -4.57 -6.50
CA SER A 88 24.52 -5.02 -5.82
C SER A 88 25.59 -3.97 -6.06
N SER A 89 25.72 -3.00 -5.16
CA SER A 89 26.91 -2.14 -5.20
C SER A 89 28.09 -2.93 -4.64
N SER A 90 28.86 -3.58 -5.51
CA SER A 90 30.23 -3.97 -5.17
C SER A 90 31.05 -2.70 -5.02
N LYS A 91 31.13 -2.15 -3.79
CA LYS A 91 32.21 -1.24 -3.45
C LYS A 91 33.47 -2.07 -3.26
N THR A 92 34.26 -2.17 -4.32
CA THR A 92 35.68 -2.49 -4.20
C THR A 92 36.41 -1.22 -3.77
N SER A 93 36.89 -1.20 -2.54
CA SER A 93 38.00 -0.36 -2.09
C SER A 93 39.25 -1.21 -1.99
#